data_AF-A0AAV7GTK3-F1
#
_entry.id   AF-A0AAV7GTK3-F1
#
_cell.length_a   1.000
_cell.length_b   1.000
_cell.length_c   1.000
_cell.angle_alpha   90.00
_cell.angle_beta   90.00
_cell.angle_gamma   90.00
#
_symmetry.space_group_name_H-M   'P 1'
#
loop_
_entity.id
_entity.type
_entity.pdbx_description
1 polymer ?
#
loop_
_entity_poly.entity_id
_entity_poly.type
_entity_poly.pdbx_seq_one_letter_code
_entity_poly.pdbx_strand_id
1 'polypeptide(L)'
;MEFDFDLENPFSGSDEQNIQLSKALFIGSTDSDEPSLLFSAESDHMSSLTVALDQLSTRCHALSLIVQAQFSNNLDPALAYLAVNYIDRFLAKREIPNEKPWIARLLAISCLSLASKMKNISFSPADLQREEGFIFDARTIRRMELLVLGVLEWRMRSITPFSFLRFFTSYFPLANPIIIQSLKTHASQILFKSQNDVKSLEFKPSVIAAAALLAAARELFPAHFLSFRTALLCCEYLNKESLAECCAAMESYDTTAGIEAASNGCDSVYSALTPVTVLDRHRAGLESEKTAGSASNG
;
A
#
# COMPACT_ATOMS: atom_id res chain seq x y z
N MET A 1 -1.60 -1.61 -38.40
CA MET A 1 -2.88 -0.99 -38.01
C MET A 1 -2.61 -0.34 -36.67
N GLU A 2 -2.28 0.95 -36.69
CA GLU A 2 -1.93 1.76 -35.52
C GLU A 2 -3.18 1.98 -34.67
N PHE A 3 -3.09 1.73 -33.36
CA PHE A 3 -4.12 2.12 -32.41
C PHE A 3 -3.81 3.54 -31.91
N ASP A 4 -4.54 4.50 -32.46
CA ASP A 4 -4.57 5.89 -32.00
C ASP A 4 -5.43 5.98 -30.73
N PHE A 5 -4.91 6.62 -29.70
CA PHE A 5 -5.55 6.70 -28.38
C PHE A 5 -6.28 8.04 -28.27
N ASP A 6 -7.45 8.13 -28.91
CA ASP A 6 -8.23 9.37 -28.96
C ASP A 6 -8.96 9.64 -27.64
N LEU A 7 -8.68 10.82 -27.07
CA LEU A 7 -9.13 11.31 -25.75
C LEU A 7 -10.26 12.34 -25.90
N GLU A 8 -11.40 11.96 -26.49
CA GLU A 8 -12.56 12.86 -26.55
C GLU A 8 -13.49 12.77 -25.31
N ASN A 9 -14.07 13.93 -25.01
CA ASN A 9 -14.66 14.37 -23.74
C ASN A 9 -16.00 13.68 -23.39
N PRO A 10 -16.15 13.00 -22.24
CA PRO A 10 -17.31 12.14 -21.96
C PRO A 10 -18.47 12.79 -21.18
N PHE A 11 -18.57 14.12 -21.04
CA PHE A 11 -19.62 14.72 -20.19
C PHE A 11 -20.78 15.34 -20.96
N SER A 12 -21.88 14.59 -21.06
CA SER A 12 -23.23 15.15 -21.07
C SER A 12 -24.16 14.24 -20.27
N GLY A 13 -24.49 14.61 -19.04
CA GLY A 13 -25.46 13.87 -18.23
C GLY A 13 -25.37 14.16 -16.75
N SER A 14 -26.30 14.99 -16.28
CA SER A 14 -26.63 15.33 -14.89
C SER A 14 -26.89 14.12 -14.01
N ASP A 15 -26.61 14.21 -12.69
CA ASP A 15 -27.41 13.54 -11.65
C ASP A 15 -27.19 14.18 -10.27
N GLU A 16 -28.10 15.08 -9.88
CA GLU A 16 -28.18 15.73 -8.56
C GLU A 16 -28.52 14.75 -7.43
N GLN A 17 -28.91 13.51 -7.74
CA GLN A 17 -29.26 12.48 -6.75
C GLN A 17 -28.04 11.88 -6.02
N ASN A 18 -26.86 11.85 -6.67
CA ASN A 18 -25.62 11.37 -6.03
C ASN A 18 -25.11 12.30 -4.91
N ILE A 19 -25.53 13.56 -4.91
CA ILE A 19 -25.08 14.56 -3.93
C ILE A 19 -25.77 14.33 -2.57
N GLN A 20 -26.99 13.79 -2.53
CA GLN A 20 -27.70 13.54 -1.28
C GLN A 20 -27.21 12.30 -0.53
N LEU A 21 -26.92 11.19 -1.22
CA LEU A 21 -26.27 10.02 -0.63
C LEU A 21 -24.90 10.36 -0.03
N SER A 22 -24.20 11.30 -0.66
CA SER A 22 -22.89 11.79 -0.22
C SER A 22 -22.93 12.62 1.07
N LYS A 23 -24.10 13.14 1.47
CA LYS A 23 -24.28 13.88 2.73
C LYS A 23 -24.68 12.96 3.89
N ALA A 24 -25.45 11.91 3.63
CA ALA A 24 -25.84 10.92 4.63
C ALA A 24 -24.64 10.12 5.17
N LEU A 25 -23.61 9.88 4.35
CA LEU A 25 -22.40 9.18 4.78
C LEU A 25 -21.45 10.02 5.67
N PHE A 26 -21.66 11.34 5.80
CA PHE A 26 -20.66 12.25 6.39
C PHE A 26 -21.21 13.23 7.44
N ILE A 27 -22.52 13.35 7.62
CA ILE A 27 -23.09 14.08 8.76
C ILE A 27 -23.66 13.03 9.70
N GLY A 28 -23.09 12.94 10.90
CA GLY A 28 -23.58 12.07 11.97
C GLY A 28 -25.01 12.41 12.33
N SER A 29 -25.96 11.75 11.68
CA SER A 29 -27.32 11.58 12.13
C SER A 29 -27.37 10.22 12.84
N THR A 30 -27.76 10.27 14.11
CA THR A 30 -28.13 9.11 14.92
C THR A 30 -29.26 8.36 14.21
N ASP A 31 -28.92 7.27 13.51
CA ASP A 31 -29.88 6.23 13.11
C ASP A 31 -29.13 4.91 12.97
N SER A 32 -29.81 3.84 13.37
CA SER A 32 -29.35 2.45 13.45
C SER A 32 -28.86 1.83 12.15
N ASP A 33 -28.91 2.56 11.03
CA ASP A 33 -28.71 2.03 9.68
C ASP A 33 -27.28 2.22 9.15
N GLU A 34 -26.44 3.05 9.81
CA GLU A 34 -25.07 3.37 9.38
C GLU A 34 -24.18 2.13 9.14
N PRO A 35 -24.16 1.10 10.03
CA PRO A 35 -23.36 -0.09 9.80
C PRO A 35 -23.87 -0.91 8.61
N SER A 36 -25.17 -1.16 8.55
CA SER A 36 -25.78 -2.03 7.53
C SER A 36 -25.49 -1.56 6.10
N LEU A 37 -25.54 -0.25 5.87
CA LEU A 37 -25.22 0.38 4.59
C LEU A 37 -23.74 0.19 4.24
N LEU A 38 -22.83 0.39 5.20
CA LEU A 38 -21.39 0.21 5.00
C LEU A 38 -21.04 -1.23 4.60
N PHE A 39 -21.62 -2.23 5.28
CA PHE A 39 -21.40 -3.64 4.95
C PHE A 39 -22.07 -4.06 3.64
N SER A 40 -23.22 -3.48 3.27
CA SER A 40 -23.88 -3.78 1.99
C SER A 40 -23.11 -3.23 0.78
N ALA A 41 -22.49 -2.06 0.93
CA ALA A 41 -21.82 -1.34 -0.15
C ALA A 41 -20.34 -1.75 -0.34
N GLU A 42 -19.78 -2.57 0.55
CA GLU A 42 -18.34 -2.91 0.50
C GLU A 42 -17.95 -3.68 -0.77
N SER A 43 -18.89 -4.43 -1.35
CA SER A 43 -18.66 -5.20 -2.58
C SER A 43 -18.59 -4.34 -3.85
N ASP A 44 -19.21 -3.15 -3.86
CA ASP A 44 -19.23 -2.25 -5.03
C ASP A 44 -17.84 -1.70 -5.39
N HIS A 45 -16.91 -1.82 -4.45
CA HIS A 45 -15.56 -1.27 -4.55
C HIS A 45 -14.46 -2.34 -4.55
N MET A 46 -14.84 -3.62 -4.54
CA MET A 46 -13.92 -4.74 -4.67
C MET A 46 -13.44 -4.87 -6.13
N SER A 47 -12.17 -5.22 -6.30
CA SER A 47 -11.66 -5.64 -7.62
C SER A 47 -11.76 -7.16 -7.74
N SER A 48 -11.92 -7.65 -8.95
CA SER A 48 -11.98 -9.09 -9.22
C SER A 48 -10.56 -9.69 -9.22
N LEU A 49 -10.37 -10.75 -8.43
CA LEU A 49 -9.13 -11.52 -8.38
C LEU A 49 -8.67 -11.97 -9.77
N THR A 50 -9.59 -12.48 -10.58
CA THR A 50 -9.29 -13.00 -11.92
C THR A 50 -8.65 -11.94 -12.79
N VAL A 51 -9.17 -10.71 -12.76
CA VAL A 51 -8.60 -9.63 -13.58
C VAL A 51 -7.27 -9.13 -13.01
N ALA A 52 -7.11 -9.12 -11.68
CA ALA A 52 -5.83 -8.82 -11.07
C ALA A 52 -4.74 -9.84 -11.46
N LEU A 53 -5.10 -11.11 -11.68
CA LEU A 53 -4.20 -12.15 -12.16
C LEU A 53 -3.87 -11.97 -13.66
N ASP A 54 -4.84 -11.60 -14.50
CA ASP A 54 -4.61 -11.35 -15.93
C ASP A 54 -3.65 -10.16 -16.17
N GLN A 55 -3.76 -9.11 -15.35
CA GLN A 55 -2.93 -7.90 -15.40
C GLN A 55 -1.82 -7.90 -14.33
N LEU A 56 -1.40 -9.08 -13.84
CA LEU A 56 -0.53 -9.20 -12.66
C LEU A 56 0.82 -8.47 -12.82
N SER A 57 1.45 -8.57 -13.99
CA SER A 57 2.72 -7.88 -14.28
C SER A 57 2.57 -6.35 -14.16
N THR A 58 1.54 -5.79 -14.79
CA THR A 58 1.20 -4.36 -14.73
C THR A 58 0.89 -3.93 -13.31
N ARG A 59 0.10 -4.72 -12.58
CA ARG A 59 -0.24 -4.50 -11.18
C ARG A 59 1.01 -4.45 -10.31
N CYS A 60 1.87 -5.46 -10.40
CA CYS A 60 3.13 -5.53 -9.63
C CYS A 60 4.04 -4.32 -9.93
N HIS A 61 4.14 -3.90 -11.19
CA HIS A 61 4.91 -2.71 -11.56
C HIS A 61 4.33 -1.42 -10.99
N ALA A 62 2.99 -1.29 -10.94
CA ALA A 62 2.35 -0.13 -10.34
C ALA A 62 2.48 -0.12 -8.80
N LEU A 63 2.38 -1.30 -8.16
CA LEU A 63 2.52 -1.45 -6.71
C LEU A 63 3.94 -1.19 -6.23
N SER A 64 4.97 -1.64 -6.94
CA SER A 64 6.36 -1.40 -6.56
C SER A 64 6.66 0.09 -6.38
N LEU A 65 6.06 0.93 -7.23
CA LEU A 65 6.16 2.39 -7.14
C LEU A 65 5.42 2.98 -5.93
N ILE A 66 4.26 2.44 -5.58
CA ILE A 66 3.52 2.88 -4.39
C ILE A 66 4.29 2.48 -3.13
N VAL A 67 4.87 1.28 -3.10
CA VAL A 67 5.71 0.78 -2.01
C VAL A 67 6.96 1.65 -1.87
N GLN A 68 7.66 1.93 -2.98
CA GLN A 68 8.81 2.84 -2.99
C GLN A 68 8.44 4.24 -2.48
N ALA A 69 7.31 4.80 -2.91
CA ALA A 69 6.81 6.08 -2.43
C ALA A 69 6.51 6.09 -0.93
N GLN A 70 6.03 4.97 -0.39
CA GLN A 70 5.79 4.81 1.04
C GLN A 70 7.10 4.82 1.84
N PHE A 71 8.13 4.12 1.37
CA PHE A 71 9.46 4.13 2.00
C PHE A 71 10.15 5.50 1.91
N SER A 72 10.10 6.16 0.75
CA SER A 72 10.85 7.41 0.51
C SER A 72 10.19 8.66 1.08
N ASN A 73 8.85 8.68 1.16
CA ASN A 73 8.09 9.90 1.49
C ASN A 73 7.15 9.73 2.70
N ASN A 74 7.22 8.62 3.45
CA ASN A 74 6.33 8.32 4.57
C ASN A 74 4.84 8.46 4.21
N LEU A 75 4.46 7.93 3.05
CA LEU A 75 3.11 8.03 2.52
C LEU A 75 2.11 7.38 3.51
N ASP A 76 0.98 8.06 3.76
CA ASP A 76 -0.11 7.52 4.59
C ASP A 76 -0.56 6.14 4.05
N PRO A 77 -0.53 5.05 4.85
CA PRO A 77 -0.96 3.72 4.40
C PRO A 77 -2.36 3.72 3.80
N ALA A 78 -3.26 4.53 4.36
CA ALA A 78 -4.63 4.63 3.88
C ALA A 78 -4.75 5.41 2.56
N LEU A 79 -3.79 6.28 2.24
CA LEU A 79 -3.69 6.97 0.95
C LEU A 79 -3.14 6.03 -0.12
N ALA A 80 -2.07 5.31 0.21
CA ALA A 80 -1.50 4.28 -0.64
C ALA A 80 -2.54 3.22 -1.00
N TYR A 81 -3.27 2.73 0.02
CA TYR A 81 -4.32 1.72 -0.16
C TYR A 81 -5.41 2.16 -1.14
N LEU A 82 -5.84 3.42 -1.03
CA LEU A 82 -6.85 3.98 -1.91
C LEU A 82 -6.35 4.08 -3.36
N ALA A 83 -5.08 4.45 -3.57
CA ALA A 83 -4.48 4.48 -4.90
C ALA A 83 -4.40 3.07 -5.52
N VAL A 84 -4.03 2.06 -4.74
CA VAL A 84 -4.06 0.65 -5.18
C VAL A 84 -5.48 0.21 -5.56
N ASN A 85 -6.49 0.57 -4.77
CA ASN A 85 -7.88 0.26 -5.11
C ASN A 85 -8.28 0.88 -6.47
N TYR A 86 -7.83 2.10 -6.78
CA TYR A 86 -8.07 2.70 -8.09
C TYR A 86 -7.34 1.99 -9.23
N ILE A 87 -6.10 1.56 -9.00
CA ILE A 87 -5.34 0.76 -9.96
C ILE A 87 -6.07 -0.55 -10.24
N ASP A 88 -6.38 -1.32 -9.21
CA ASP A 88 -7.02 -2.63 -9.37
C ASP A 88 -8.36 -2.51 -10.09
N ARG A 89 -9.18 -1.50 -9.76
CA ARG A 89 -10.46 -1.24 -10.46
C ARG A 89 -10.28 -0.71 -11.88
N PHE A 90 -9.18 -0.01 -12.17
CA PHE A 90 -8.86 0.44 -13.53
C PHE A 90 -8.47 -0.75 -14.40
N LEU A 91 -7.54 -1.59 -13.91
CA LEU A 91 -7.10 -2.82 -14.59
C LEU A 91 -8.27 -3.80 -14.78
N ALA A 92 -9.26 -3.80 -13.88
CA ALA A 92 -10.49 -4.56 -14.01
C ALA A 92 -11.31 -4.23 -15.29
N LYS A 93 -11.17 -3.01 -15.82
CA LYS A 93 -11.96 -2.50 -16.96
C LYS A 93 -11.11 -2.18 -18.20
N ARG A 94 -9.79 -2.05 -18.05
CA ARG A 94 -8.87 -1.63 -19.10
C ARG A 94 -7.62 -2.48 -19.08
N GLU A 95 -7.35 -3.12 -20.20
CA GLU A 95 -6.11 -3.86 -20.40
C GLU A 95 -4.97 -2.89 -20.76
N ILE A 96 -3.88 -2.95 -20.01
CA ILE A 96 -2.63 -2.27 -20.37
C ILE A 96 -1.70 -3.26 -21.08
N PRO A 97 -1.24 -2.96 -22.31
CA PRO A 97 -0.27 -3.80 -23.00
C PRO A 97 1.06 -3.89 -22.24
N ASN A 98 1.56 -5.11 -22.06
CA ASN A 98 2.83 -5.38 -21.37
C ASN A 98 4.05 -4.71 -22.02
N GLU A 99 3.96 -4.38 -23.31
CA GLU A 99 5.01 -3.73 -24.10
C GLU A 99 5.29 -2.28 -23.67
N LYS A 100 4.40 -1.68 -22.86
CA LYS A 100 4.49 -0.28 -22.42
C LYS A 100 4.46 -0.16 -20.89
N PRO A 101 5.50 -0.62 -20.19
CA PRO A 101 5.55 -0.62 -18.72
C PRO A 101 5.46 0.78 -18.11
N TRP A 102 5.84 1.82 -18.87
CA TRP A 102 5.68 3.22 -18.47
C TRP A 102 4.21 3.62 -18.23
N ILE A 103 3.23 2.94 -18.83
CA ILE A 103 1.80 3.19 -18.59
C ILE A 103 1.44 2.79 -17.16
N ALA A 104 1.97 1.67 -16.65
CA ALA A 104 1.76 1.25 -15.27
C ALA A 104 2.31 2.31 -14.29
N ARG A 105 3.47 2.89 -14.60
CA ARG A 105 4.04 4.00 -13.82
C ARG A 105 3.16 5.25 -13.85
N LEU A 106 2.70 5.67 -15.03
CA LEU A 106 1.81 6.81 -15.18
C LEU A 106 0.47 6.59 -14.44
N LEU A 107 -0.08 5.36 -14.51
CA LEU A 107 -1.28 4.95 -13.78
C LEU A 107 -1.05 5.10 -12.27
N ALA A 108 0.04 4.56 -11.73
CA ALA A 108 0.34 4.62 -10.30
C ALA A 108 0.44 6.07 -9.78
N ILE A 109 1.19 6.92 -10.48
CA ILE A 109 1.34 8.35 -10.13
C ILE A 109 -0.01 9.07 -10.17
N SER A 110 -0.82 8.78 -11.18
CA SER A 110 -2.14 9.41 -11.36
C SER A 110 -3.14 8.95 -10.30
N CYS A 111 -3.15 7.66 -9.96
CA CYS A 111 -3.98 7.11 -8.89
C CYS A 111 -3.60 7.66 -7.52
N LEU A 112 -2.31 7.84 -7.22
CA LEU A 112 -1.84 8.51 -6.01
C LEU A 112 -2.27 9.98 -5.95
N SER A 113 -2.14 10.70 -7.06
CA SER A 113 -2.59 12.10 -7.18
C SER A 113 -4.11 12.24 -7.00
N LEU A 114 -4.90 11.30 -7.53
CA LEU A 114 -6.35 11.26 -7.31
C LEU A 114 -6.68 10.93 -5.85
N ALA A 115 -6.02 9.93 -5.26
CA ALA A 115 -6.25 9.54 -3.88
C ALA A 115 -5.92 10.68 -2.90
N SER A 116 -4.87 11.46 -3.19
CA SER A 116 -4.47 12.58 -2.34
C SER A 116 -5.50 13.71 -2.39
N LYS A 117 -6.01 14.03 -3.58
CA LYS A 117 -7.14 14.96 -3.78
C LYS A 117 -8.40 14.48 -3.05
N MET A 118 -8.71 13.19 -3.10
CA MET A 118 -9.87 12.62 -2.41
C MET A 118 -9.75 12.69 -0.89
N LYS A 119 -8.53 12.59 -0.34
CA LYS A 119 -8.27 12.65 1.10
C LYS A 119 -7.85 14.03 1.61
N ASN A 120 -7.78 15.05 0.73
CA ASN A 120 -7.24 16.38 1.02
C ASN A 120 -5.83 16.34 1.63
N ILE A 121 -4.99 15.44 1.14
CA ILE A 121 -3.58 15.31 1.55
C ILE A 121 -2.71 15.98 0.49
N SER A 122 -1.72 16.78 0.92
CA SER A 122 -0.73 17.34 0.01
C SER A 122 0.16 16.25 -0.57
N PHE A 123 0.21 16.13 -1.89
CA PHE A 123 1.05 15.18 -2.60
C PHE A 123 1.64 15.83 -3.84
N SER A 124 2.95 15.73 -4.03
CA SER A 124 3.64 16.20 -5.22
C SER A 124 4.05 15.01 -6.08
N PRO A 125 3.54 14.86 -7.31
CA PRO A 125 4.00 13.84 -8.24
C PRO A 125 5.50 13.92 -8.55
N ALA A 126 6.13 15.08 -8.34
CA ALA A 126 7.57 15.24 -8.51
C ALA A 126 8.37 14.37 -7.52
N ASP A 127 7.82 14.11 -6.33
CA ASP A 127 8.49 13.31 -5.31
C ASP A 127 8.65 11.83 -5.68
N LEU A 128 7.77 11.31 -6.54
CA LEU A 128 7.87 9.94 -7.06
C LEU A 128 8.71 9.83 -8.33
N GLN A 129 8.96 10.95 -9.00
CA GLN A 129 9.65 10.96 -10.30
C GLN A 129 11.15 11.21 -10.16
N ARG A 130 11.67 11.34 -8.93
CA ARG A 130 13.09 11.56 -8.63
C ARG A 130 13.97 10.32 -8.90
N GLU A 131 13.39 9.13 -8.99
CA GLU A 131 14.10 7.89 -9.32
C GLU A 131 13.99 7.50 -10.80
N GLU A 132 15.01 6.79 -11.29
CA GLU A 132 15.25 6.43 -12.69
C GLU A 132 13.98 5.94 -13.42
N GLY A 133 13.69 6.53 -14.59
CA GLY A 133 12.55 6.16 -15.42
C GLY A 133 11.95 7.31 -16.23
N PHE A 134 10.72 7.12 -16.70
CA PHE A 134 9.97 8.15 -17.43
C PHE A 134 9.51 9.25 -16.48
N ILE A 135 9.83 10.49 -16.85
CA ILE A 135 9.32 11.71 -16.22
C ILE A 135 8.13 12.21 -17.05
N PHE A 136 7.00 12.40 -16.40
CA PHE A 136 5.76 12.86 -16.98
C PHE A 136 5.50 14.31 -16.58
N ASP A 137 5.15 15.13 -17.57
CA ASP A 137 4.70 16.48 -17.31
C ASP A 137 3.32 16.49 -16.65
N ALA A 138 2.97 17.61 -16.01
CA ALA A 138 1.70 17.75 -15.31
C ALA A 138 0.49 17.53 -16.25
N ARG A 139 0.62 17.83 -17.55
CA ARG A 139 -0.45 17.61 -18.53
C ARG A 139 -0.69 16.13 -18.78
N THR A 140 0.37 15.33 -18.91
CA THR A 140 0.27 13.88 -19.11
C THR A 140 -0.35 13.21 -17.89
N ILE A 141 0.09 13.58 -16.68
CA ILE A 141 -0.52 13.10 -15.43
C ILE A 141 -2.01 13.47 -15.40
N ARG A 142 -2.35 14.73 -15.71
CA ARG A 142 -3.75 15.18 -15.72
C ARG A 142 -4.63 14.43 -16.72
N ARG A 143 -4.12 14.10 -17.90
CA ARG A 143 -4.84 13.28 -18.89
C ARG A 143 -5.12 11.88 -18.35
N MET A 144 -4.12 11.26 -17.74
CA MET A 144 -4.30 9.95 -17.12
C MET A 144 -5.27 10.00 -15.93
N GLU A 145 -5.24 11.05 -15.10
CA GLU A 145 -6.23 11.25 -14.04
C GLU A 145 -7.66 11.29 -14.59
N LEU A 146 -7.90 12.01 -15.68
CA LEU A 146 -9.21 12.09 -16.32
C LEU A 146 -9.65 10.74 -16.89
N LEU A 147 -8.71 9.97 -17.45
CA LEU A 147 -8.98 8.62 -17.92
C LEU A 147 -9.39 7.71 -16.76
N VAL A 148 -8.64 7.73 -15.65
CA VAL A 148 -8.99 6.95 -14.44
C VAL A 148 -10.36 7.35 -13.92
N LEU A 149 -10.64 8.65 -13.81
CA LEU A 149 -11.95 9.15 -13.40
C LEU A 149 -13.08 8.67 -14.32
N GLY A 150 -12.87 8.70 -15.63
CA GLY A 150 -13.83 8.20 -16.62
C GLY A 150 -14.08 6.70 -16.50
N VAL A 151 -13.02 5.89 -16.40
CA VAL A 151 -13.11 4.43 -16.24
C VAL A 151 -13.79 4.03 -14.93
N LEU A 152 -13.52 4.77 -13.85
CA LEU A 152 -14.14 4.55 -12.55
C LEU A 152 -15.50 5.25 -12.40
N GLU A 153 -16.02 5.89 -13.45
CA GLU A 153 -17.29 6.62 -13.45
C GLU A 153 -17.38 7.62 -12.28
N TRP A 154 -16.26 8.27 -11.96
CA TRP A 154 -16.13 9.20 -10.83
C TRP A 154 -16.43 8.61 -9.45
N ARG A 155 -16.59 7.29 -9.34
CA ARG A 155 -16.82 6.57 -8.07
C ARG A 155 -15.51 6.42 -7.30
N MET A 156 -14.94 7.55 -6.89
CA MET A 156 -13.65 7.66 -6.21
C MET A 156 -13.75 7.46 -4.68
N ARG A 157 -14.95 7.58 -4.11
CA ARG A 157 -15.19 7.34 -2.69
C ARG A 157 -15.31 5.84 -2.41
N SER A 158 -14.21 5.11 -2.53
CA SER A 158 -14.18 3.67 -2.29
C SER A 158 -14.32 3.34 -0.82
N ILE A 159 -15.14 2.34 -0.52
CA ILE A 159 -15.16 1.70 0.80
C ILE A 159 -13.93 0.80 0.89
N THR A 160 -12.98 1.17 1.76
CA THR A 160 -11.75 0.42 2.04
C THR A 160 -11.77 -0.17 3.44
N PRO A 161 -10.91 -1.17 3.76
CA PRO A 161 -10.79 -1.74 5.11
C PRO A 161 -10.58 -0.69 6.21
N PHE A 162 -9.99 0.47 5.89
CA PHE A 162 -9.80 1.58 6.81
C PHE A 162 -11.12 2.15 7.38
N SER A 163 -12.19 2.09 6.59
CA SER A 163 -13.53 2.50 7.04
C SER A 163 -14.03 1.60 8.18
N PHE A 164 -13.73 0.30 8.08
CA PHE A 164 -14.09 -0.70 9.06
C PHE A 164 -13.18 -0.72 10.28
N LEU A 165 -11.92 -0.26 10.19
CA LEU A 165 -11.07 -0.10 11.38
C LEU A 165 -11.74 0.81 12.43
N ARG A 166 -12.37 1.90 11.98
CA ARG A 166 -13.10 2.81 12.89
C ARG A 166 -14.31 2.11 13.50
N PHE A 167 -15.06 1.36 12.70
CA PHE A 167 -16.23 0.61 13.17
C PHE A 167 -15.84 -0.45 14.21
N PHE A 168 -14.86 -1.31 13.92
CA PHE A 168 -14.48 -2.37 14.84
C PHE A 168 -13.83 -1.88 16.13
N THR A 169 -13.09 -0.77 16.08
CA THR A 169 -12.45 -0.24 17.29
C THR A 169 -13.45 0.34 18.30
N SER A 170 -14.68 0.67 17.89
CA SER A 170 -15.74 1.03 18.85
C SER A 170 -16.26 -0.17 19.66
N TYR A 171 -16.02 -1.40 19.23
CA TYR A 171 -16.36 -2.62 19.97
C TYR A 171 -15.40 -2.92 21.13
N PHE A 172 -14.40 -2.06 21.36
CA PHE A 172 -13.44 -2.20 22.44
C PHE A 172 -13.67 -1.11 23.52
N PRO A 173 -14.87 -1.00 24.12
CA PRO A 173 -15.30 0.17 24.92
C PRO A 173 -14.51 0.39 26.21
N LEU A 174 -13.69 -0.57 26.64
CA LEU A 174 -12.84 -0.48 27.84
C LEU A 174 -11.35 -0.33 27.50
N ALA A 175 -10.99 -0.27 26.22
CA ALA A 175 -9.61 -0.09 25.81
C ALA A 175 -9.20 1.39 25.92
N ASN A 176 -8.00 1.62 26.45
CA ASN A 176 -7.40 2.95 26.52
C ASN A 176 -7.32 3.56 25.10
N PRO A 177 -7.64 4.85 24.90
CA PRO A 177 -7.52 5.50 23.59
C PRO A 177 -6.15 5.34 22.92
N ILE A 178 -5.07 5.28 23.71
CA ILE A 178 -3.71 5.03 23.23
C ILE A 178 -3.60 3.62 22.63
N ILE A 179 -4.17 2.61 23.29
CA ILE A 179 -4.21 1.22 22.78
C ILE A 179 -4.97 1.16 21.46
N ILE A 180 -6.14 1.82 21.39
CA ILE A 180 -6.92 1.90 20.15
C ILE A 180 -6.12 2.56 19.04
N GLN A 181 -5.44 3.66 19.32
CA GLN A 181 -4.65 4.36 18.32
C GLN A 181 -3.45 3.53 17.86
N SER A 182 -2.74 2.85 18.77
CA SER A 182 -1.67 1.90 18.44
C SER A 182 -2.17 0.76 17.57
N LEU A 183 -3.31 0.14 17.91
CA LEU A 183 -3.95 -0.89 17.10
C LEU A 183 -4.28 -0.39 15.70
N LYS A 184 -4.94 0.78 15.59
CA LYS A 184 -5.29 1.34 14.29
C LYS A 184 -4.07 1.65 13.44
N THR A 185 -3.02 2.19 14.05
CA THR A 185 -1.77 2.55 13.36
C THR A 185 -1.07 1.30 12.84
N HIS A 186 -0.97 0.26 13.67
CA HIS A 186 -0.33 -0.98 13.29
C HIS A 186 -1.15 -1.79 12.29
N ALA A 187 -2.47 -1.90 12.49
CA ALA A 187 -3.38 -2.50 11.51
C ALA A 187 -3.33 -1.77 10.16
N SER A 188 -3.18 -0.44 10.15
CA SER A 188 -3.01 0.34 8.91
C SER A 188 -1.76 -0.08 8.12
N GLN A 189 -0.66 -0.38 8.83
CA GLN A 189 0.57 -0.88 8.20
C GLN A 189 0.38 -2.31 7.66
N ILE A 190 -0.29 -3.19 8.42
CA ILE A 190 -0.62 -4.56 7.98
C ILE A 190 -1.50 -4.53 6.73
N LEU A 191 -2.54 -3.69 6.72
CA LEU A 191 -3.44 -3.52 5.57
C LEU A 191 -2.71 -3.07 4.32
N PHE A 192 -1.74 -2.15 4.46
CA PHE A 192 -0.93 -1.71 3.35
C PHE A 192 -0.07 -2.85 2.80
N LYS A 193 0.60 -3.60 3.69
CA LYS A 193 1.42 -4.77 3.29
C LYS A 193 0.58 -5.85 2.62
N SER A 194 -0.63 -6.11 3.12
CA SER A 194 -1.49 -7.18 2.61
C SER A 194 -1.96 -6.94 1.18
N GLN A 195 -1.98 -5.70 0.68
CA GLN A 195 -2.36 -5.42 -0.71
C GLN A 195 -1.40 -5.97 -1.75
N ASN A 196 -0.16 -6.25 -1.37
CA ASN A 196 0.79 -6.89 -2.28
C ASN A 196 0.37 -8.34 -2.59
N ASP A 197 -0.31 -9.00 -1.65
CA ASP A 197 -0.86 -10.33 -1.86
C ASP A 197 -2.17 -10.25 -2.64
N VAL A 198 -2.18 -10.88 -3.81
CA VAL A 198 -3.33 -10.97 -4.69
C VAL A 198 -4.49 -11.72 -4.02
N LYS A 199 -4.20 -12.67 -3.11
CA LYS A 199 -5.23 -13.39 -2.33
C LYS A 199 -6.06 -12.47 -1.46
N SER A 200 -5.53 -11.32 -1.05
CA SER A 200 -6.29 -10.34 -0.26
C SER A 200 -7.52 -9.82 -1.01
N LEU A 201 -7.52 -9.88 -2.36
CA LEU A 201 -8.65 -9.46 -3.20
C LEU A 201 -9.86 -10.40 -3.14
N GLU A 202 -9.71 -11.62 -2.61
CA GLU A 202 -10.81 -12.57 -2.41
C GLU A 202 -11.71 -12.20 -1.24
N PHE A 203 -11.18 -11.44 -0.29
CA PHE A 203 -11.86 -11.13 0.96
C PHE A 203 -12.58 -9.77 0.89
N LYS A 204 -13.71 -9.67 1.59
CA LYS A 204 -14.43 -8.40 1.74
C LYS A 204 -13.61 -7.40 2.57
N PRO A 205 -13.69 -6.10 2.30
CA PRO A 205 -12.97 -5.08 3.07
C PRO A 205 -13.15 -5.15 4.59
N SER A 206 -14.35 -5.50 5.06
CA SER A 206 -14.65 -5.72 6.48
C SER A 206 -13.87 -6.89 7.07
N VAL A 207 -13.78 -8.01 6.36
CA VAL A 207 -13.03 -9.20 6.76
C VAL A 207 -11.54 -8.89 6.83
N ILE A 208 -11.00 -8.21 5.81
CA ILE A 208 -9.59 -7.78 5.78
C ILE A 208 -9.29 -6.85 6.97
N ALA A 209 -10.17 -5.89 7.27
CA ALA A 209 -9.99 -4.98 8.40
C ALA A 209 -9.98 -5.70 9.75
N ALA A 210 -10.89 -6.64 9.96
CA ALA A 210 -10.95 -7.43 11.18
C ALA A 210 -9.70 -8.32 11.32
N ALA A 211 -9.26 -8.97 10.24
CA ALA A 211 -8.05 -9.80 10.22
C ALA A 211 -6.81 -8.96 10.56
N ALA A 212 -6.66 -7.77 9.97
CA ALA A 212 -5.56 -6.86 10.27
C ALA A 212 -5.57 -6.36 11.73
N LEU A 213 -6.74 -6.10 12.31
CA LEU A 213 -6.86 -5.76 13.73
C LEU A 213 -6.46 -6.92 14.64
N LEU A 214 -6.82 -8.16 14.28
CA LEU A 214 -6.42 -9.34 15.03
C LEU A 214 -4.92 -9.59 14.97
N ALA A 215 -4.33 -9.46 13.78
CA ALA A 215 -2.88 -9.56 13.61
C ALA A 215 -2.16 -8.49 14.46
N ALA A 216 -2.61 -7.23 14.38
CA ALA A 216 -2.07 -6.15 15.21
C ALA A 216 -2.23 -6.38 16.72
N ALA A 217 -3.39 -6.88 17.15
CA ALA A 217 -3.64 -7.20 18.54
C ALA A 217 -2.76 -8.35 19.04
N ARG A 218 -2.49 -9.35 18.20
CA ARG A 218 -1.60 -10.47 18.52
C ARG A 218 -0.16 -10.00 18.71
N GLU A 219 0.31 -9.12 17.83
CA GLU A 219 1.68 -8.60 17.87
C GLU A 219 1.90 -7.62 19.03
N LEU A 220 0.97 -6.68 19.25
CA LEU A 220 1.15 -5.61 20.24
C LEU A 220 0.64 -5.97 21.65
N PHE A 221 -0.43 -6.76 21.74
CA PHE A 221 -1.15 -7.02 22.99
C PHE A 221 -1.52 -8.51 23.17
N PRO A 222 -0.54 -9.43 23.14
CA PRO A 222 -0.80 -10.88 23.17
C PRO A 222 -1.65 -11.32 24.38
N ALA A 223 -1.47 -10.67 25.54
CA ALA A 223 -2.26 -10.95 26.74
C ALA A 223 -3.76 -10.60 26.61
N HIS A 224 -4.12 -9.67 25.73
CA HIS A 224 -5.49 -9.20 25.52
C HIS A 224 -6.08 -9.70 24.19
N PHE A 225 -5.33 -10.47 23.41
CA PHE A 225 -5.71 -10.95 22.08
C PHE A 225 -7.07 -11.65 22.08
N LEU A 226 -7.33 -12.52 23.07
CA LEU A 226 -8.60 -13.25 23.16
C LEU A 226 -9.80 -12.31 23.35
N SER A 227 -9.63 -11.22 24.09
CA SER A 227 -10.67 -10.20 24.29
C SER A 227 -11.00 -9.48 23.00
N PHE A 228 -9.97 -9.04 22.24
CA PHE A 228 -10.16 -8.41 20.93
C PHE A 228 -10.83 -9.37 19.94
N ARG A 229 -10.41 -10.63 19.92
CA ARG A 229 -11.00 -11.67 19.08
C ARG A 229 -12.46 -11.94 19.40
N THR A 230 -12.78 -12.05 20.69
CA THR A 230 -14.17 -12.29 21.12
C THR A 230 -15.06 -11.12 20.74
N ALA A 231 -14.61 -9.88 20.96
CA ALA A 231 -15.36 -8.68 20.60
C ALA A 231 -15.63 -8.58 19.09
N LEU A 232 -14.65 -8.91 18.23
CA LEU A 232 -14.86 -8.95 16.78
C LEU A 232 -15.82 -10.06 16.34
N LEU A 233 -15.74 -11.24 16.94
CA LEU A 233 -16.62 -12.38 16.63
C LEU A 233 -18.07 -12.18 17.10
N CYS A 234 -18.33 -11.20 17.97
CA CYS A 234 -19.67 -10.76 18.34
C CYS A 234 -20.33 -9.87 17.27
N CYS A 235 -19.58 -9.41 16.26
CA CYS A 235 -20.15 -8.63 15.16
C CYS A 235 -20.98 -9.54 14.24
N GLU A 236 -22.29 -9.29 14.16
CA GLU A 236 -23.23 -10.08 13.36
C GLU A 236 -22.97 -9.99 11.85
N TYR A 237 -22.38 -8.88 11.38
CA TYR A 237 -22.08 -8.67 9.97
C TYR A 237 -20.82 -9.41 9.47
N LEU A 238 -20.02 -9.97 10.39
CA LEU A 238 -18.74 -10.58 10.05
C LEU A 238 -18.88 -12.09 9.83
N ASN A 239 -18.50 -12.56 8.64
CA ASN A 239 -18.39 -13.99 8.37
C ASN A 239 -17.17 -14.58 9.11
N LYS A 240 -17.42 -15.53 10.01
CA LYS A 240 -16.39 -16.13 10.88
C LYS A 240 -15.43 -17.07 10.14
N GLU A 241 -15.92 -17.77 9.12
CA GLU A 241 -15.12 -18.67 8.29
C GLU A 241 -14.16 -17.85 7.42
N SER A 242 -14.69 -16.86 6.69
CA SER A 242 -13.88 -15.94 5.89
C SER A 242 -12.86 -15.18 6.72
N LEU A 243 -13.19 -14.80 7.97
CA LEU A 243 -12.22 -14.20 8.89
C LEU A 243 -11.08 -15.15 9.22
N ALA A 244 -11.38 -16.42 9.53
CA ALA A 244 -10.35 -17.40 9.87
C ALA A 244 -9.41 -17.66 8.68
N GLU A 245 -9.96 -17.79 7.47
CA GLU A 245 -9.19 -17.92 6.22
C GLU A 245 -8.32 -16.69 5.96
N CYS A 246 -8.87 -15.49 6.11
CA CYS A 246 -8.14 -14.24 5.91
C CYS A 246 -7.00 -14.07 6.94
N CYS A 247 -7.24 -14.42 8.21
CA CYS A 247 -6.19 -14.43 9.23
C CYS A 247 -5.06 -15.40 8.86
N ALA A 248 -5.38 -16.60 8.37
CA ALA A 248 -4.36 -17.57 7.96
C ALA A 248 -3.56 -17.08 6.73
N ALA A 249 -4.24 -16.47 5.76
CA ALA A 249 -3.59 -15.85 4.60
C ALA A 249 -2.63 -14.73 5.04
N MET A 250 -3.05 -13.88 5.99
CA MET A 250 -2.20 -12.85 6.57
C MET A 250 -1.01 -13.47 7.32
N GLU A 251 -1.19 -14.47 8.18
CA GLU A 251 -0.06 -15.07 8.92
C GLU A 251 1.03 -15.67 8.00
N SER A 252 0.67 -16.11 6.79
CA SER A 252 1.64 -16.64 5.83
C SER A 252 2.59 -15.59 5.23
N TYR A 253 2.28 -14.28 5.29
CA TYR A 253 3.13 -13.22 4.73
C TYR A 253 4.41 -12.99 5.52
N ASP A 254 4.38 -13.20 6.84
CA ASP A 254 5.54 -12.93 7.70
C ASP A 254 6.68 -13.94 7.48
N THR A 255 6.37 -15.10 6.89
CA THR A 255 7.36 -16.16 6.65
C THR A 255 8.03 -16.04 5.28
N THR A 256 7.34 -15.52 4.26
CA THR A 256 7.87 -15.41 2.89
C THR A 256 8.78 -14.18 2.69
N ALA A 257 8.54 -13.08 3.41
CA ALA A 257 9.43 -11.92 3.40
C ALA A 257 10.87 -12.24 3.92
N GLY A 258 11.03 -13.32 4.68
CA GLY A 258 12.34 -13.83 5.11
C GLY A 258 13.02 -14.79 4.12
N ILE A 259 12.29 -15.31 3.13
CA ILE A 259 12.80 -16.32 2.17
C ILE A 259 13.06 -15.69 0.79
N GLU A 260 12.31 -14.66 0.39
CA GLU A 260 12.49 -14.00 -0.92
C GLU A 260 13.77 -13.15 -1.03
N ALA A 261 14.45 -12.87 0.09
CA ALA A 261 15.82 -12.33 0.09
C ALA A 261 16.90 -13.37 -0.26
N ALA A 262 16.54 -14.67 -0.34
CA ALA A 262 17.46 -15.77 -0.64
C ALA A 262 17.15 -16.50 -1.96
N SER A 263 16.08 -16.15 -2.68
CA SER A 263 15.73 -16.79 -3.94
C SER A 263 15.17 -15.82 -4.98
N ASN A 264 16.04 -14.98 -5.55
CA ASN A 264 15.84 -14.42 -6.88
C ASN A 264 17.21 -14.27 -7.57
N GLY A 265 17.77 -15.42 -7.96
CA GLY A 265 18.75 -15.49 -9.04
C GLY A 265 18.02 -15.46 -10.37
N CYS A 266 17.86 -14.27 -10.95
CA CYS A 266 17.64 -14.12 -12.38
C CYS A 266 18.92 -13.51 -12.95
N ASP A 267 19.68 -14.34 -13.66
CA ASP A 267 20.91 -13.99 -14.35
C ASP A 267 20.65 -12.85 -15.36
N SER A 268 21.25 -11.69 -15.09
CA SER A 268 21.69 -10.79 -16.15
C SER A 268 23.04 -10.20 -15.77
N VAL A 269 24.02 -10.57 -16.60
CA VAL A 269 25.45 -10.31 -16.46
C VAL A 269 25.73 -8.81 -16.57
N TYR A 270 26.17 -8.19 -15.48
CA TYR A 270 27.18 -7.12 -15.53
C TYR A 270 28.15 -7.28 -14.35
N SER A 271 29.36 -7.71 -14.73
CA SER A 271 30.62 -7.83 -13.99
C SER A 271 30.72 -7.15 -12.62
N ALA A 272 30.80 -7.98 -11.57
CA ALA A 272 31.33 -7.59 -10.28
C ALA A 272 32.86 -7.54 -10.35
N LEU A 273 33.44 -6.35 -10.23
CA LEU A 273 34.80 -6.19 -9.74
C LEU A 273 34.71 -5.66 -8.31
N THR A 274 34.82 -6.57 -7.35
CA THR A 274 35.01 -6.25 -5.94
C THR A 274 36.33 -5.50 -5.75
N PRO A 275 36.39 -4.40 -4.99
CA PRO A 275 37.65 -3.82 -4.58
C PRO A 275 38.31 -4.74 -3.57
N VAL A 276 39.48 -5.26 -3.94
CA VAL A 276 40.42 -5.95 -3.05
C VAL A 276 40.75 -5.04 -1.87
N THR A 277 40.52 -5.54 -0.65
CA THR A 277 41.06 -4.96 0.58
C THR A 277 42.58 -4.98 0.52
N VAL A 278 43.20 -3.84 0.23
CA VAL A 278 44.63 -3.61 0.42
C VAL A 278 44.79 -2.62 1.57
N LEU A 279 44.85 -3.14 2.79
CA LEU A 279 45.55 -2.48 3.88
C LEU A 279 47.02 -2.81 3.68
N ASP A 280 47.76 -1.92 3.01
CA ASP A 280 49.15 -1.73 3.38
C ASP A 280 49.75 -0.42 2.82
N ARG A 281 50.64 0.12 3.67
CA ARG A 281 51.72 1.08 3.39
C ARG A 281 51.36 2.57 3.29
N HIS A 282 51.64 3.31 4.37
CA HIS A 282 52.96 3.96 4.54
C HIS A 282 52.96 4.87 5.78
N ARG A 283 53.76 4.51 6.78
CA ARG A 283 54.35 5.49 7.72
C ARG A 283 55.86 5.25 7.68
N ALA A 284 56.56 6.14 7.01
CA ALA A 284 58.02 6.20 7.00
C ALA A 284 58.45 7.52 7.65
N GLY A 285 59.51 7.43 8.46
CA GLY A 285 60.34 8.57 8.83
C GLY A 285 60.14 9.09 10.25
N LEU A 286 61.05 8.67 11.14
CA LEU A 286 61.87 9.47 12.06
C LEU A 286 62.76 8.46 12.80
N GLU A 287 64.03 8.32 12.36
CA GLU A 287 65.24 8.84 13.07
C GLU A 287 65.50 8.10 14.39
N SER A 288 66.69 7.64 14.78
CA SER A 288 68.07 7.73 14.31
C SER A 288 68.84 6.63 15.06
N GLU A 289 69.79 5.98 14.39
CA GLU A 289 70.81 5.14 15.02
C GLU A 289 71.85 5.97 15.80
N LYS A 290 72.60 5.26 16.66
CA LYS A 290 73.72 5.65 17.56
C LYS A 290 73.27 5.99 18.98
N THR A 291 73.76 5.31 20.02
CA THR A 291 75.18 5.30 20.39
C THR A 291 75.56 4.09 21.27
N ALA A 292 76.83 3.72 21.17
CA ALA A 292 77.55 2.62 21.80
C ALA A 292 77.53 2.58 23.34
N GLY A 293 77.70 1.37 23.88
CA GLY A 293 78.17 1.13 25.25
C GLY A 293 79.67 0.83 25.28
N SER A 294 80.41 1.63 26.05
CA SER A 294 81.70 1.39 26.73
C SER A 294 82.04 2.73 27.43
N ALA A 295 82.53 2.87 28.66
CA ALA A 295 83.22 1.96 29.56
C ALA A 295 82.98 2.39 31.01
N SER A 296 83.19 1.44 31.91
CA SER A 296 83.45 1.63 33.33
C SER A 296 84.76 2.39 33.59
N ASN A 297 84.74 3.15 34.68
CA ASN A 297 85.86 3.74 35.40
C ASN A 297 87.03 2.77 35.63
N GLY A 298 88.25 3.29 35.61
CA GLY A 298 89.46 2.63 36.11
C GLY A 298 90.70 2.97 35.32
#